data_AF-A0A6A5CH35-F1
#
_entry.id   AF-A0A6A5CH35-F1
#
_cell.length_a   1.000
_cell.length_b   1.000
_cell.length_c   1.000
_cell.angle_alpha   90.00
_cell.angle_beta   90.00
_cell.angle_gamma   90.00
#
_symmetry.space_group_name_H-M   'P 1'
#
loop_
_entity.id
_entity.type
_entity.pdbx_description
1 polymer ?
#
loop_
_entity_poly.entity_id
_entity_poly.type
_entity_poly.pdbx_seq_one_letter_code
_entity_poly.pdbx_strand_id
1 'polypeptide(L)'
;MGNSFANAFVEKQRALQLEMQDRMAINQKKSQMAMQERMKRMQIATQVAMARERFWWFAGFHAFITTGMAIKRKNIPPAAVLPYLAFTLVTLYQWDFAYGNKLERIEKIYNKVQQEEHWYTPVDQEAK
;
A
#
# COMPACT_ATOMS: atom_id res chain seq x y z
N MET A 1 -15.49 16.38 -61.51
CA MET A 1 -14.75 15.45 -60.64
C MET A 1 -14.14 16.12 -59.39
N GLY A 2 -14.58 17.32 -58.97
CA GLY A 2 -13.98 18.04 -57.81
C GLY A 2 -14.52 17.67 -56.42
N ASN A 3 -15.74 17.12 -56.31
CA ASN A 3 -16.38 16.87 -55.01
C ASN A 3 -15.93 15.57 -54.32
N SER A 4 -15.41 14.58 -55.06
CA SER A 4 -15.00 13.30 -54.48
C SER A 4 -13.72 13.41 -53.64
N PHE A 5 -12.73 14.19 -54.11
CA PHE A 5 -11.47 14.39 -53.41
C PHE A 5 -11.63 15.25 -52.14
N ALA A 6 -12.45 16.31 -52.20
CA ALA A 6 -12.76 17.14 -51.04
C ALA A 6 -13.49 16.36 -49.94
N ASN A 7 -14.47 15.52 -50.31
CA ASN A 7 -15.19 14.68 -49.35
C ASN A 7 -14.27 13.61 -48.72
N ALA A 8 -13.41 12.96 -49.50
CA ALA A 8 -12.43 11.99 -48.98
C ALA A 8 -11.41 12.63 -48.03
N PHE A 9 -11.00 13.88 -48.29
CA PHE A 9 -10.13 14.63 -47.37
C PHE A 9 -10.83 14.97 -46.05
N VAL A 10 -12.09 15.42 -46.11
CA VAL A 10 -12.89 15.73 -44.91
C VAL A 10 -13.17 14.46 -44.09
N GLU A 11 -13.48 13.34 -44.72
CA GLU A 11 -13.64 12.04 -44.05
C GLU A 11 -12.33 11.60 -43.37
N LYS A 12 -11.19 11.72 -44.06
CA LYS A 12 -9.88 11.41 -43.48
C LYS A 12 -9.53 12.34 -42.31
N GLN A 13 -9.90 13.62 -42.40
CA GLN A 13 -9.70 14.59 -41.32
C GLN A 13 -10.57 14.26 -40.10
N ARG A 14 -11.84 13.85 -40.30
CA ARG A 14 -12.72 13.38 -39.21
C ARG A 14 -12.22 12.09 -38.59
N ALA A 15 -11.80 11.11 -39.39
CA ALA A 15 -11.22 9.86 -38.91
C ALA A 15 -9.96 10.11 -38.07
N LEU A 16 -9.09 11.02 -38.50
CA LEU A 16 -7.90 11.44 -37.75
C LEU A 16 -8.27 12.17 -36.44
N GLN A 17 -9.31 13.01 -36.45
CA GLN A 17 -9.81 13.68 -35.25
C GLN A 17 -10.37 12.68 -34.22
N LEU A 18 -11.14 11.68 -34.67
CA LEU A 18 -11.64 10.61 -33.81
C LEU A 18 -10.50 9.77 -33.24
N GLU A 19 -9.53 9.37 -34.07
CA GLU A 19 -8.36 8.62 -33.60
C GLU A 19 -7.54 9.44 -32.57
N MET A 20 -7.40 10.75 -32.79
CA MET A 20 -6.72 11.64 -31.85
C MET A 20 -7.49 11.77 -30.53
N GLN A 21 -8.82 11.85 -30.58
CA GLN A 21 -9.67 11.90 -29.39
C GLN A 21 -9.57 10.60 -28.58
N ASP A 22 -9.62 9.44 -29.23
CA ASP A 22 -9.45 8.14 -28.59
C ASP A 22 -8.06 8.00 -27.97
N ARG A 23 -7.01 8.41 -28.69
CA ARG A 23 -5.64 8.42 -28.16
C ARG A 23 -5.51 9.32 -26.94
N MET A 24 -6.14 10.49 -26.95
CA MET A 24 -6.15 11.39 -25.78
C MET A 24 -6.88 10.76 -24.59
N ALA A 25 -8.05 10.15 -24.81
CA ALA A 25 -8.80 9.46 -23.76
C ALA A 25 -7.99 8.31 -23.13
N ILE A 26 -7.34 7.49 -23.97
CA ILE A 26 -6.46 6.40 -23.53
C ILE A 26 -5.28 6.96 -22.73
N ASN A 27 -4.64 8.03 -23.21
CA ASN A 27 -3.49 8.63 -22.53
C ASN A 27 -3.89 9.24 -21.17
N GLN A 28 -5.05 9.88 -21.08
CA GLN A 28 -5.60 10.37 -19.82
C GLN A 28 -5.83 9.22 -18.83
N LYS A 29 -6.49 8.13 -19.27
CA LYS A 29 -6.72 6.95 -18.43
C LYS A 29 -5.40 6.32 -17.94
N LYS A 30 -4.41 6.16 -18.82
CA LYS A 30 -3.07 5.66 -18.46
C LYS A 30 -2.39 6.53 -17.41
N SER A 31 -2.49 7.84 -17.55
CA SER A 31 -1.90 8.80 -16.62
C SER A 31 -2.57 8.72 -15.24
N GLN A 32 -3.90 8.58 -15.21
CA GLN A 32 -4.66 8.39 -13.98
C GLN A 32 -4.27 7.08 -13.26
N MET A 33 -4.20 5.96 -13.99
CA MET A 33 -3.78 4.67 -13.42
C MET A 33 -2.35 4.74 -12.87
N ALA A 34 -1.42 5.33 -13.62
CA ALA A 34 -0.04 5.51 -13.15
C ALA A 34 0.04 6.37 -11.88
N MET A 35 -0.78 7.42 -11.79
CA MET A 35 -0.89 8.25 -10.59
C MET A 35 -1.47 7.47 -9.41
N GLN A 36 -2.52 6.66 -9.62
CA GLN A 36 -3.11 5.82 -8.58
C GLN A 36 -2.10 4.79 -8.04
N GLU A 37 -1.36 4.11 -8.93
CA GLU A 37 -0.31 3.17 -8.51
C GLU A 37 0.79 3.87 -7.71
N ARG A 38 1.22 5.06 -8.16
CA ARG A 38 2.21 5.86 -7.43
C ARG A 38 1.71 6.21 -6.04
N MET A 39 0.48 6.70 -5.91
CA MET A 39 -0.11 7.05 -4.61
C MET A 39 -0.22 5.83 -3.69
N LYS A 40 -0.64 4.67 -4.22
CA LYS A 40 -0.65 3.40 -3.48
C LYS A 40 0.75 3.03 -2.97
N ARG A 41 1.77 3.06 -3.84
CA ARG A 41 3.16 2.76 -3.47
C ARG A 41 3.69 3.73 -2.42
N MET A 42 3.37 5.02 -2.55
CA MET A 42 3.74 6.05 -1.56
C MET A 42 3.08 5.77 -0.21
N GLN A 43 1.80 5.42 -0.18
CA GLN A 43 1.10 5.06 1.07
C GLN A 43 1.75 3.85 1.75
N ILE A 44 2.10 2.80 0.99
CA ILE A 44 2.82 1.64 1.54
C ILE A 44 4.17 2.06 2.09
N ALA A 45 4.95 2.86 1.35
CA ALA A 45 6.25 3.36 1.81
C ALA A 45 6.14 4.19 3.09
N THR A 46 5.14 5.08 3.18
CA THR A 46 4.86 5.84 4.40
C THR A 46 4.47 4.92 5.56
N GLN A 47 3.65 3.88 5.34
CA GLN A 47 3.31 2.92 6.39
C GLN A 47 4.55 2.18 6.92
N VAL A 48 5.45 1.76 6.02
CA VAL A 48 6.74 1.14 6.40
C VAL A 48 7.60 2.13 7.20
N ALA A 49 7.73 3.37 6.74
CA ALA A 49 8.51 4.39 7.43
C ALA A 49 7.98 4.64 8.85
N MET A 50 6.65 4.79 8.99
CA MET A 50 6.00 4.95 10.29
C MET A 50 6.20 3.73 11.20
N ALA A 51 6.19 2.51 10.65
CA ALA A 51 6.45 1.31 11.42
C ALA A 51 7.91 1.22 11.89
N ARG A 52 8.87 1.60 11.04
CA ARG A 52 10.31 1.67 11.41
C ARG A 52 10.55 2.64 12.55
N GLU A 53 10.00 3.84 12.46
CA GLU A 53 10.15 4.84 13.50
C GLU A 53 9.52 4.39 14.83
N ARG A 54 8.29 3.84 14.78
CA ARG A 54 7.66 3.26 15.99
C ARG A 54 8.46 2.11 16.58
N PHE A 55 9.02 1.23 15.75
CA PHE A 55 9.85 0.14 16.24
C PHE A 55 11.06 0.66 17.00
N TRP A 56 11.79 1.64 16.45
CA TRP A 56 12.95 2.21 17.14
C TRP A 56 12.57 2.91 18.44
N TRP A 57 11.42 3.60 18.47
CA TRP A 57 10.91 4.17 19.70
C TRP A 57 10.63 3.11 20.78
N PHE A 58 9.91 2.03 20.41
CA PHE A 58 9.61 0.94 21.33
C PHE A 58 10.85 0.15 21.75
N ALA A 59 11.75 -0.14 20.82
CA ALA A 59 13.00 -0.84 21.08
C ALA A 59 13.93 -0.03 21.99
N GLY A 60 14.03 1.29 21.77
CA GLY A 60 14.80 2.19 22.63
C GLY A 60 14.25 2.22 24.06
N PHE A 61 12.93 2.32 24.21
CA PHE A 61 12.29 2.25 25.52
C PHE A 61 12.48 0.90 26.21
N HIS A 62 12.34 -0.20 25.45
CA HIS A 62 12.57 -1.56 25.94
C HIS A 62 14.01 -1.75 26.42
N ALA A 63 14.99 -1.29 25.63
CA ALA A 63 16.40 -1.30 25.97
C ALA A 63 16.67 -0.46 27.22
N PHE A 64 16.10 0.74 27.33
CA PHE A 64 16.25 1.60 28.51
C PHE A 64 15.79 0.90 29.80
N ILE A 65 14.59 0.30 29.79
CA ILE A 65 14.06 -0.47 30.93
C ILE A 65 14.98 -1.65 31.25
N THR A 66 15.36 -2.43 30.23
CA THR A 66 16.19 -3.64 30.37
C THR A 66 17.55 -3.30 30.97
N THR A 67 18.24 -2.29 30.45
CA THR A 67 19.53 -1.82 30.95
C THR A 67 19.40 -1.28 32.37
N GLY A 68 18.36 -0.50 32.68
CA GLY A 68 18.11 0.01 34.03
C GLY A 68 17.91 -1.10 35.07
N MET A 69 17.21 -2.18 34.71
CA MET A 69 17.05 -3.37 35.56
C MET A 69 18.36 -4.14 35.73
N ALA A 70 19.11 -4.33 34.64
CA ALA A 70 20.41 -5.02 34.64
C ALA A 70 21.44 -4.32 35.54
N ILE A 71 21.56 -2.99 35.44
CA ILE A 71 22.47 -2.19 36.28
C ILE A 71 22.11 -2.33 37.77
N LYS A 72 20.81 -2.28 38.10
CA LYS A 72 20.35 -2.42 39.49
C LYS A 72 20.34 -3.86 39.98
N ARG A 73 20.73 -4.84 39.15
CA ARG A 73 20.60 -6.29 39.39
C ARG A 73 19.21 -6.67 39.94
N LYS A 74 18.17 -5.97 39.48
CA LYS A 74 16.80 -6.21 39.91
C LYS A 74 16.13 -7.17 38.94
N ASN A 75 15.54 -8.22 39.49
CA ASN A 75 14.61 -9.06 38.73
C ASN A 75 13.35 -8.25 38.40
N ILE A 76 12.73 -8.60 37.27
CA ILE A 76 11.40 -8.08 36.93
C ILE A 76 10.45 -8.52 38.03
N PRO A 77 9.79 -7.59 38.75
CA PRO A 77 8.85 -7.99 39.79
C PRO A 77 7.74 -8.84 39.16
N PRO A 78 7.21 -9.88 39.83
CA PRO A 78 6.24 -10.80 39.25
C PRO A 78 5.04 -10.09 38.59
N ALA A 79 4.57 -9.01 39.19
CA ALA A 79 3.48 -8.19 38.66
C ALA A 79 3.82 -7.45 37.34
N ALA A 80 5.10 -7.17 37.07
CA ALA A 80 5.54 -6.49 35.84
C ALA A 80 5.94 -7.45 34.72
N VAL A 81 6.03 -8.76 34.97
CA VAL A 81 6.41 -9.76 33.96
C VAL A 81 5.40 -9.78 32.81
N LEU A 82 4.11 -9.84 33.13
CA LEU A 82 3.05 -9.89 32.13
C LEU A 82 3.03 -8.64 31.22
N PRO A 83 3.00 -7.39 31.74
CA PRO A 83 3.04 -6.21 30.87
C PRO A 83 4.36 -6.09 30.10
N TYR A 84 5.50 -6.49 30.67
CA TYR A 84 6.78 -6.47 29.97
C TYR A 84 6.82 -7.48 28.80
N LEU A 85 6.28 -8.68 28.99
CA LEU A 85 6.14 -9.68 27.93
C LEU A 85 5.17 -9.19 26.84
N ALA A 86 4.01 -8.65 27.22
CA ALA A 86 3.06 -8.10 26.26
C ALA A 86 3.71 -6.98 25.42
N PHE A 87 4.45 -6.08 26.07
CA PHE A 87 5.19 -5.02 25.37
C PHE A 87 6.27 -5.58 24.44
N THR A 88 7.00 -6.61 24.86
CA THR A 88 7.98 -7.30 24.02
C THR A 88 7.33 -7.89 22.76
N LEU A 89 6.17 -8.53 22.89
CA LEU A 89 5.42 -9.07 21.75
C LEU A 89 4.98 -7.98 20.77
N VAL A 90 4.51 -6.83 21.29
CA VAL A 90 4.14 -5.68 20.44
C VAL A 90 5.36 -5.14 19.70
N THR A 91 6.50 -5.01 20.37
CA THR A 91 7.75 -4.55 19.73
C THR A 91 8.21 -5.50 18.64
N LEU A 92 8.17 -6.82 18.88
CA LEU A 92 8.48 -7.83 17.86
C LEU A 92 7.49 -7.80 16.69
N TYR A 93 6.21 -7.57 16.96
CA TYR A 93 5.22 -7.38 15.91
C TYR A 93 5.54 -6.17 15.03
N GLN A 94 5.93 -5.03 15.64
CA GLN A 94 6.35 -3.84 14.88
C GLN A 94 7.64 -4.08 14.10
N TRP A 95 8.57 -4.88 14.63
CA TRP A 95 9.78 -5.28 13.90
C TRP A 95 9.44 -6.04 12.61
N ASP A 96 8.56 -7.04 12.68
CA ASP A 96 8.09 -7.79 11.50
C ASP A 96 7.29 -6.88 10.53
N PHE A 97 6.60 -5.87 11.04
CA PHE A 97 5.92 -4.87 10.20
C PHE A 97 6.92 -3.93 9.49
N ALA A 98 8.03 -3.58 10.14
CA ALA A 98 9.00 -2.59 9.68
C ALA A 98 10.08 -3.17 8.75
N TYR A 99 10.52 -4.40 9.03
CA TYR A 99 11.66 -5.07 8.39
C TYR A 99 11.34 -6.47 7.86
N GLY A 100 10.27 -7.09 8.36
CA GLY A 100 9.84 -8.41 7.93
C GLY A 100 8.96 -8.38 6.69
N ASN A 101 8.31 -9.52 6.43
CA ASN A 101 7.43 -9.72 5.27
C ASN A 101 5.94 -9.53 5.58
N LYS A 102 5.61 -8.89 6.72
CA LYS A 102 4.23 -8.78 7.18
C LYS A 102 3.33 -8.05 6.17
N LEU A 103 3.80 -6.97 5.56
CA LEU A 103 3.02 -6.24 4.56
C LEU A 103 2.75 -7.08 3.31
N GLU A 104 3.74 -7.86 2.85
CA GLU A 104 3.56 -8.80 1.74
C GLU A 104 2.54 -9.89 2.08
N ARG A 105 2.55 -10.37 3.33
CA ARG A 105 1.54 -11.33 3.81
C ARG A 105 0.14 -10.72 3.85
N ILE A 106 0.02 -9.47 4.33
CA ILE A 106 -1.25 -8.75 4.34
C ILE A 106 -1.76 -8.56 2.91
N GLU A 107 -0.89 -8.22 1.95
CA GLU A 107 -1.25 -8.10 0.54
C GLU A 107 -1.71 -9.45 -0.04
N LYS A 108 -1.03 -10.56 0.28
CA LYS A 108 -1.46 -11.91 -0.14
C LYS A 108 -2.84 -12.27 0.42
N ILE A 109 -3.07 -12.00 1.70
CA ILE A 109 -4.37 -12.24 2.34
C ILE A 109 -5.45 -11.34 1.70
N TYR A 110 -5.15 -10.06 1.48
CA TYR A 110 -6.03 -9.14 0.79
C TYR A 110 -6.45 -9.66 -0.59
N ASN A 111 -5.50 -10.10 -1.42
CA ASN A 111 -5.79 -10.64 -2.75
C ASN A 111 -6.66 -11.90 -2.68
N LYS A 112 -6.43 -12.76 -1.69
CA LYS A 112 -7.26 -13.95 -1.47
C LYS A 112 -8.69 -13.55 -1.07
N VAL A 113 -8.81 -12.61 -0.15
CA VAL A 113 -10.08 -12.09 0.37
C VAL A 113 -10.90 -11.37 -0.72
N GLN A 114 -10.27 -10.77 -1.73
CA GLN A 114 -10.98 -10.19 -2.89
C GLN A 114 -11.56 -11.26 -3.84
N GLN A 115 -11.00 -12.48 -3.84
CA GLN A 115 -11.45 -13.58 -4.69
C GLN A 115 -12.54 -14.44 -4.02
N GLU A 116 -12.61 -14.40 -2.70
CA GLU A 116 -13.60 -15.13 -1.92
C GLU A 116 -14.98 -14.48 -2.06
N GLU A 117 -16.04 -15.30 -2.17
CA GLU A 117 -17.41 -14.80 -2.21
C GLU A 117 -17.83 -14.38 -0.80
N HIS A 118 -18.06 -13.09 -0.62
CA HIS A 118 -18.37 -12.49 0.67
C HIS A 118 -19.65 -11.67 0.63
N TRP A 119 -20.23 -11.44 1.80
CA TRP A 119 -21.45 -10.64 1.98
C TRP A 119 -21.22 -9.13 1.72
N TYR A 120 -19.96 -8.67 1.67
CA TYR A 120 -19.61 -7.32 1.25
C TYR A 120 -19.12 -7.34 -0.20
N THR A 121 -19.42 -6.28 -0.95
CA THR A 121 -19.08 -6.17 -2.38
C THR A 121 -17.57 -6.00 -2.58
N PRO A 122 -16.88 -6.88 -3.33
CA PRO A 122 -15.51 -6.60 -3.78
C PRO A 122 -15.50 -5.36 -4.67
N VAL A 123 -14.38 -4.62 -4.65
CA VAL A 123 -14.24 -3.29 -5.29
C VAL A 123 -14.45 -3.35 -6.81
N ASP A 124 -14.32 -4.54 -7.41
CA ASP A 124 -14.21 -4.75 -8.85
C ASP A 124 -15.50 -5.28 -9.51
N GLN A 125 -16.65 -5.29 -8.81
CA GLN A 125 -17.90 -5.88 -9.35
C GLN A 125 -18.44 -5.21 -10.63
N GLU A 126 -17.94 -4.04 -11.04
CA GLU A 126 -18.37 -3.38 -12.28
C GLU A 126 -17.66 -3.90 -13.56
N ALA A 127 -16.76 -4.88 -13.45
CA ALA A 127 -15.96 -5.39 -14.58
C ALA A 127 -16.29 -6.84 -15.03
N LYS A 128 -17.50 -7.33 -14.74
CA LYS A 128 -18.01 -8.60 -15.29
C LYS A 128 -19.23 -8.37 -16.16
#